data_AF-A0A9D8RPP1-F1
#
_entry.id   AF-A0A9D8RPP1-F1
#
_cell.length_a   1.000
_cell.length_b   1.000
_cell.length_c   1.000
_cell.angle_alpha   90.00
_cell.angle_beta   90.00
_cell.angle_gamma   90.00
#
_symmetry.space_group_name_H-M   'P 1'
#
loop_
_entity.id
_entity.type
_entity.pdbx_description
1 polymer ?
#
loop_
_entity_poly.entity_id
_entity_poly.type
_entity_poly.pdbx_seq_one_letter_code
_entity_poly.pdbx_strand_id
1 'polypeptide(L)' 'MDNLQAYPQLVPVFQDIENIIGKDTYDMWLRPAAFEYAGTTLTISLPNQFWGKTIRERYQHIITDAFLKHLG' A
#
# COMPACT_ATOMS: atom_id res chain seq x y z
N MET A 1 -10.72 -8.80 -8.10
CA MET A 1 -9.53 -9.63 -7.84
C MET A 1 -8.84 -8.98 -6.67
N ASP A 2 -9.08 -9.49 -5.46
CA ASP A 2 -8.48 -8.99 -4.23
C ASP A 2 -6.97 -9.22 -4.28
N ASN A 3 -6.21 -8.18 -4.67
CA ASN A 3 -4.74 -8.23 -4.81
C ASN A 3 -4.05 -8.70 -3.51
N LEU A 4 -4.71 -8.56 -2.36
CA LEU A 4 -4.25 -9.03 -1.04
C LEU A 4 -4.27 -10.55 -0.89
N GLN A 5 -5.11 -11.28 -1.64
CA GLN A 5 -5.14 -12.74 -1.61
C GLN A 5 -3.91 -13.36 -2.29
N ALA A 6 -3.30 -12.64 -3.24
CA ALA A 6 -2.10 -13.10 -3.94
C ALA A 6 -0.82 -13.01 -3.08
N TYR A 7 -0.83 -12.15 -2.06
CA TYR A 7 0.35 -11.85 -1.24
C TYR A 7 -0.01 -11.83 0.26
N PRO A 8 -0.22 -13.01 0.89
CA PRO A 8 -0.62 -13.12 2.29
C PRO A 8 0.36 -12.44 3.26
N GLN A 9 1.65 -12.37 2.92
CA GLN A 9 2.67 -11.68 3.70
C GLN A 9 2.50 -10.15 3.75
N LEU A 10 1.75 -9.57 2.81
CA LEU A 10 1.45 -8.13 2.80
C LEU A 10 0.21 -7.78 3.61
N VAL A 11 -0.62 -8.74 3.99
CA VAL A 11 -1.81 -8.52 4.82
C VAL A 11 -1.49 -7.70 6.08
N PRO A 12 -0.47 -8.07 6.90
CA PRO A 12 -0.12 -7.27 8.08
C PRO A 12 0.41 -5.88 7.72
N VAL A 13 1.14 -5.72 6.60
CA VAL A 13 1.62 -4.42 6.12
C VAL A 13 0.45 -3.49 5.82
N PHE A 14 -0.53 -3.96 5.05
CA PHE A 14 -1.68 -3.15 4.67
C PHE A 14 -2.62 -2.87 5.84
N GLN A 15 -2.75 -3.80 6.79
CA GLN A 15 -3.48 -3.56 8.05
C GLN A 15 -2.79 -2.48 8.89
N ASP A 16 -1.46 -2.50 9.00
CA ASP A 16 -0.71 -1.47 9.73
C ASP A 16 -0.88 -0.10 9.03
N ILE A 17 -0.78 -0.07 7.69
CA ILE A 17 -1.05 1.15 6.90
C ILE A 17 -2.49 1.65 7.13
N GLU A 18 -3.50 0.78 7.05
CA GLU A 18 -4.90 1.13 7.30
C GLU A 18 -5.10 1.72 8.70
N ASN A 19 -4.43 1.16 9.72
CA ASN A 19 -4.47 1.70 11.09
C ASN A 19 -3.80 3.08 11.21
N ILE A 20 -2.74 3.34 10.45
CA ILE A 20 -2.00 4.62 10.52
C ILE A 20 -2.73 5.74 9.77
N ILE A 21 -3.16 5.49 8.53
CA ILE A 21 -3.80 6.52 7.68
C ILE A 21 -5.31 6.61 7.90
N GLY A 22 -5.90 5.62 8.58
CA GLY A 22 -7.31 5.47 8.81
C GLY A 22 -8.03 4.74 7.67
N LYS A 23 -9.07 3.98 8.03
CA LYS A 23 -9.86 3.16 7.11
C LYS A 23 -10.41 3.95 5.93
N ASP A 24 -11.03 5.12 6.14
CA ASP A 24 -11.56 5.96 5.06
C ASP A 24 -10.48 6.36 4.04
N THR A 25 -9.31 6.78 4.51
CA THR A 25 -8.19 7.16 3.65
C THR A 25 -7.66 5.95 2.88
N TYR A 26 -7.55 4.80 3.53
CA TYR A 26 -7.11 3.56 2.89
C TYR A 26 -8.09 3.12 1.79
N ASP A 27 -9.39 3.12 2.11
CA ASP A 27 -10.46 2.76 1.18
C ASP A 27 -10.51 3.71 -0.02
N MET A 28 -10.25 5.00 0.21
CA MET A 28 -10.22 6.00 -0.85
C MET A 28 -8.98 5.88 -1.74
N TRP A 29 -7.77 5.72 -1.16
CA TRP A 29 -6.51 5.89 -1.92
C TRP A 29 -5.80 4.59 -2.28
N LEU A 30 -5.83 3.59 -1.40
CA LEU A 30 -5.08 2.35 -1.55
C LEU A 30 -5.95 1.19 -2.03
N ARG A 31 -7.22 1.11 -1.63
CA ARG A 31 -8.11 0.03 -2.04
C ARG A 31 -8.31 -0.11 -3.55
N PRO A 32 -8.44 0.96 -4.36
CA PRO A 32 -8.53 0.81 -5.81
C PRO A 32 -7.15 0.71 -6.49
N ALA A 33 -6.05 0.79 -5.73
CA ALA A 33 -4.71 0.60 -6.28
C ALA A 33 -4.46 -0.89 -6.54
N ALA A 34 -3.73 -1.18 -7.62
CA ALA A 34 -3.24 -2.53 -7.87
C ALA A 34 -1.85 -2.68 -7.26
N PHE A 35 -1.66 -3.76 -6.52
CA PHE A 35 -0.40 -4.06 -5.82
C PHE A 35 0.22 -5.30 -6.42
N GLU A 36 1.49 -5.19 -6.76
CA GLU A 36 2.30 -6.31 -7.21
C GLU A 36 3.55 -6.38 -6.34
N TYR A 37 3.88 -7.56 -5.85
CA TYR A 37 5.04 -7.78 -5.00
C TYR A 37 5.96 -8.84 -5.59
N ALA A 38 7.19 -8.42 -5.86
CA ALA A 38 8.25 -9.22 -6.45
C ALA A 38 9.44 -9.30 -5.48
N GLY A 39 9.34 -10.16 -4.46
CA GLY A 39 10.41 -10.53 -3.53
C GLY A 39 10.86 -9.42 -2.58
N THR A 40 11.40 -8.32 -3.11
CA THR A 40 11.86 -7.14 -2.36
C THR A 40 11.26 -5.84 -2.90
N THR A 41 10.53 -5.91 -4.02
CA THR A 41 9.97 -4.73 -4.68
C THR A 41 8.44 -4.77 -4.62
N LEU A 42 7.82 -3.74 -4.03
CA LEU A 42 6.38 -3.51 -4.08
C LEU A 42 6.07 -2.46 -5.16
N THR A 43 5.41 -2.89 -6.23
CA THR A 43 4.90 -2.03 -7.29
C THR A 43 3.45 -1.66 -6.99
N ILE A 44 3.17 -0.36 -6.93
CA ILE A 44 1.81 0.16 -6.70
C ILE A 44 1.36 0.86 -7.99
N SER A 45 0.37 0.26 -8.66
CA SER A 45 -0.26 0.82 -9.85
C SER A 45 -1.50 1.62 -9.44
N LEU A 46 -1.45 2.93 -9.68
CA LEU A 46 -2.50 3.87 -9.31
C LEU A 46 -3.28 4.32 -10.55
N PRO A 47 -4.57 4.65 -10.42
CA PRO A 47 -5.43 4.95 -11.56
C PRO A 47 -5.03 6.22 -12.33
N ASN A 48 -4.34 7.18 -11.69
CA ASN A 48 -3.85 8.38 -12.36
C ASN A 48 -2.60 8.98 -11.68
N GLN A 49 -1.96 9.93 -12.37
CA GLN A 49 -0.74 10.59 -11.88
C GLN A 49 -0.97 11.45 -10.63
N PHE A 50 -2.15 12.04 -10.46
CA PHE A 50 -2.48 12.83 -9.27
C PHE A 50 -2.45 11.96 -8.01
N TRP A 51 -3.02 10.76 -8.08
CA TRP A 51 -2.96 9.76 -7.02
C TRP A 51 -1.52 9.34 -6.77
N GLY A 52 -0.76 9.07 -7.83
CA GLY A 52 0.67 8.79 -7.74
C GLY A 52 1.43 9.84 -6.95
N LYS A 53 1.15 11.13 -7.23
CA LYS A 53 1.77 12.25 -6.54
C LYS A 53 1.33 12.32 -5.07
N THR A 54 0.04 12.22 -4.77
CA THR A 54 -0.48 12.27 -3.40
C THR A 54 0.07 11.13 -2.55
N ILE A 55 0.05 9.88 -3.06
CA ILE A 55 0.62 8.73 -2.35
C ILE A 55 2.12 8.91 -2.14
N ARG A 56 2.85 9.33 -3.18
CA ARG A 56 4.30 9.58 -3.08
C ARG A 56 4.64 10.64 -2.04
N GLU A 57 3.92 11.76 -2.02
CA GLU A 57 4.23 12.88 -1.13
C GLU A 57 3.75 12.67 0.31
N ARG A 58 2.57 12.05 0.50
CA ARG A 58 1.93 11.96 1.82
C ARG A 58 2.02 10.59 2.47
N TYR A 59 2.00 9.52 1.69
CA TYR A 59 1.85 8.16 2.24
C TYR A 59 3.07 7.27 1.98
N GLN A 60 4.00 7.67 1.11
CA GLN A 60 5.18 6.86 0.77
C GLN A 60 5.98 6.50 2.01
N HIS A 61 6.24 7.47 2.90
CA HIS A 61 7.00 7.20 4.11
C HIS A 61 6.28 6.19 5.02
N ILE A 62 4.96 6.29 5.16
CA ILE A 62 4.13 5.35 5.95
C ILE A 62 4.17 3.95 5.33
N ILE A 63 3.98 3.87 4.00
CA ILE A 63 3.97 2.61 3.28
C ILE A 63 5.35 1.95 3.37
N THR A 64 6.44 2.70 3.15
CA THR A 64 7.81 2.20 3.25
C THR A 64 8.15 1.76 4.66
N ASP A 65 7.76 2.53 5.68
CA ASP A 65 8.03 2.19 7.08
C ASP A 65 7.30 0.91 7.51
N ALA A 66 6.00 0.80 7.20
CA ALA A 66 5.23 -0.41 7.45
C ALA A 66 5.80 -1.62 6.69
N PHE A 67 6.26 -1.41 5.45
CA PHE A 67 6.88 -2.47 4.66
C PHE A 67 8.19 -2.96 5.27
N LEU A 68 9.08 -2.05 5.67
CA LEU A 68 10.35 -2.38 6.32
C LEU A 68 10.13 -3.06 7.68
N LYS A 69 9.13 -2.62 8.45
CA LYS A 69 8.81 -3.19 9.76
C LYS A 69 8.36 -4.65 9.70
N HIS A 70 7.69 -5.05 8.62
CA HIS A 70 7.09 -6.39 8.51
C HIS A 70 7.82 -7.33 7.54
N LEU A 71 8.57 -6.81 6.58
CA LEU A 71 9.27 -7.61 5.55
C LEU A 71 10.79 -7.37 5.51
N GLY A 72 11.31 -6.45 6.32
CA GLY A 72 12.74 -6.12 6.45
C GLY A 72 13.41 -6.79 7.63
#